data_AF-A0A7K1GT88-F1
#
_entry.id   AF-A0A7K1GT88-F1
#
_cell.length_a   1.000
_cell.length_b   1.000
_cell.length_c   1.000
_cell.angle_alpha   90.00
_cell.angle_beta   90.00
_cell.angle_gamma   90.00
#
_symmetry.space_group_name_H-M   'P 1'
#
loop_
_entity.id
_entity.type
_entity.pdbx_description
1 polymer ?
#
loop_
_entity_poly.entity_id
_entity_poly.type
_entity_poly.pdbx_seq_one_letter_code
_entity_poly.pdbx_strand_id
1 'polypeptide(L)'
;MSSIVPKFQNKKLKSIVLGFLLLLGTIITFGSWALASPPGSGPDDEYHLSSIWCSRGYRIQFCEKSTSIYEVKIPLQLHRNGGPRTIFCYAGDSKISASCIRGLDAEAVTKLESSKRFNTSSIASNFYKTNGFLVSPNVNRSILMMRFL
;
A
#
# COMPACT_ATOMS: atom_id res chain seq x y z
N MET A 1 27.69 -0.94 -54.26
CA MET A 1 27.74 -0.45 -52.86
C MET A 1 26.31 -0.24 -52.37
N SER A 2 25.58 -1.30 -51.99
CA SER A 2 24.15 -1.18 -51.69
C SER A 2 23.66 -2.24 -50.71
N SER A 3 22.75 -1.83 -49.81
CA SER A 3 21.76 -2.61 -49.05
C SER A 3 22.04 -3.15 -47.63
N ILE A 4 23.18 -2.87 -46.98
CA ILE A 4 23.40 -3.37 -45.59
C ILE A 4 22.64 -2.53 -44.54
N VAL A 5 22.39 -1.25 -44.82
CA VAL A 5 21.74 -0.29 -43.89
C VAL A 5 20.25 -0.57 -43.58
N PRO A 6 19.35 -0.92 -44.52
CA PRO A 6 17.92 -1.06 -44.24
C PRO A 6 17.57 -2.24 -43.30
N LYS A 7 18.27 -3.38 -43.40
CA LYS A 7 18.00 -4.55 -42.53
C LYS A 7 18.40 -4.30 -41.07
N PHE A 8 19.47 -3.56 -40.83
CA PHE A 8 19.95 -3.26 -39.48
C PHE A 8 19.04 -2.25 -38.76
N GLN A 9 18.58 -1.22 -39.47
CA GLN A 9 17.59 -0.25 -38.95
C GLN A 9 16.26 -0.93 -38.59
N ASN A 10 15.77 -1.85 -39.43
CA ASN A 10 14.56 -2.62 -39.15
C ASN A 10 14.68 -3.56 -37.95
N LYS A 11 15.85 -4.16 -37.71
CA LYS A 11 16.08 -4.98 -36.50
C LYS A 11 16.11 -4.12 -35.23
N LYS A 12 16.81 -2.98 -35.25
CA LYS A 12 16.84 -2.03 -34.13
C LYS A 12 15.46 -1.47 -33.80
N LEU A 13 14.70 -1.05 -34.81
CA LEU A 13 13.34 -0.55 -34.61
C LEU A 13 12.42 -1.62 -34.00
N LYS A 14 12.48 -2.86 -34.49
CA LYS A 14 11.72 -3.99 -33.91
C LYS A 14 12.10 -4.24 -32.44
N SER A 15 13.39 -4.19 -32.10
CA SER A 15 13.84 -4.35 -30.71
C SER A 15 13.36 -3.22 -29.80
N ILE A 16 13.36 -1.97 -30.28
CA ILE A 16 12.83 -0.81 -29.51
C ILE A 16 11.33 -0.95 -29.30
N VAL A 17 10.57 -1.25 -30.35
CA VAL A 17 9.12 -1.45 -30.26
C VAL A 17 8.78 -2.60 -29.31
N LEU A 18 9.50 -3.72 -29.41
CA LEU A 18 9.31 -4.85 -28.51
C LEU A 18 9.64 -4.47 -27.06
N GLY A 19 10.74 -3.76 -26.83
CA GLY A 19 11.10 -3.27 -25.49
C GLY A 19 10.04 -2.35 -24.91
N PHE A 20 9.48 -1.46 -25.72
CA PHE A 20 8.37 -0.58 -25.30
C PHE A 20 7.09 -1.38 -24.98
N LEU A 21 6.71 -2.33 -25.83
CA LEU A 21 5.54 -3.18 -25.60
C LEU A 21 5.69 -4.03 -24.33
N LEU A 22 6.89 -4.55 -24.06
CA LEU A 22 7.19 -5.29 -22.84
C LEU A 22 7.07 -4.39 -21.61
N LEU A 23 7.68 -3.20 -21.63
CA LEU A 23 7.58 -2.24 -20.53
C LEU A 23 6.11 -1.85 -20.27
N LEU A 24 5.35 -1.55 -21.32
CA LEU A 24 3.94 -1.21 -21.22
C LEU A 24 3.12 -2.37 -20.66
N GLY A 25 3.36 -3.59 -21.14
CA GLY A 25 2.71 -4.81 -20.64
C GLY A 25 3.01 -5.06 -19.16
N THR A 26 4.25 -4.84 -18.72
CA THR A 26 4.64 -4.91 -17.31
C THR A 26 3.88 -3.88 -16.46
N ILE A 27 3.85 -2.62 -16.87
CA ILE A 27 3.14 -1.56 -16.14
C ILE A 27 1.64 -1.88 -16.04
N ILE A 28 1.01 -2.30 -17.14
CA ILE A 28 -0.41 -2.66 -17.13
C ILE A 28 -0.68 -3.85 -16.21
N THR A 29 0.18 -4.88 -16.24
CA THR A 29 0.00 -6.09 -15.44
C THR A 29 0.14 -5.79 -13.94
N PHE A 30 1.24 -5.16 -13.53
CA PHE A 30 1.46 -4.83 -12.12
C PHE A 30 0.51 -3.74 -11.62
N GLY A 31 0.16 -2.77 -12.46
CA GLY A 31 -0.84 -1.77 -12.11
C GLY A 31 -2.24 -2.36 -11.96
N SER A 32 -2.61 -3.32 -12.81
CA SER A 32 -3.88 -4.05 -12.66
C SER A 32 -3.89 -4.84 -11.36
N TRP A 33 -2.79 -5.51 -11.01
CA TRP A 33 -2.67 -6.21 -9.72
C TRP A 33 -2.81 -5.25 -8.53
N ALA A 34 -2.12 -4.11 -8.55
CA ALA A 34 -2.16 -3.12 -7.48
C ALA A 34 -3.59 -2.56 -7.24
N LEU A 35 -4.41 -2.51 -8.30
CA LEU A 35 -5.78 -1.97 -8.27
C LEU A 35 -6.87 -3.05 -8.19
N ALA A 36 -6.53 -4.33 -8.31
CA ALA A 36 -7.51 -5.42 -8.39
C ALA A 36 -8.31 -5.62 -7.10
N SER A 37 -7.76 -5.22 -5.95
CA SER A 37 -8.42 -5.34 -4.64
C SER A 37 -8.54 -3.99 -3.94
N PRO A 38 -9.60 -3.76 -3.15
CA PRO A 38 -9.74 -2.56 -2.34
C PRO A 38 -8.65 -2.47 -1.25
N PRO A 39 -8.38 -1.25 -0.71
CA PRO A 39 -7.59 -1.09 0.51
C PRO A 39 -8.21 -1.85 1.69
N GLY A 40 -7.38 -2.47 2.53
CA GLY A 40 -7.81 -3.32 3.64
C GLY A 40 -7.95 -4.80 3.26
N SER A 41 -7.51 -5.17 2.04
CA SER A 41 -7.49 -6.56 1.58
C SER A 41 -6.25 -7.30 2.12
N GLY A 42 -6.09 -8.58 1.77
CA GLY A 42 -4.96 -9.41 2.23
C GLY A 42 -3.57 -8.74 2.29
N PRO A 43 -3.11 -8.02 1.24
CA PRO A 43 -1.81 -7.31 1.27
C PRO A 43 -1.74 -6.13 2.25
N ASP A 44 -2.87 -5.59 2.71
CA ASP A 44 -2.94 -4.42 3.59
C ASP A 44 -3.47 -4.81 4.98
N ASP A 45 -3.03 -5.95 5.52
CA ASP A 45 -3.42 -6.30 6.88
C ASP A 45 -2.95 -5.26 7.91
N GLU A 46 -3.65 -5.17 9.05
CA GLU A 46 -3.30 -4.21 10.09
C GLU A 46 -1.86 -4.43 10.59
N TYR A 47 -1.36 -5.66 10.65
CA TYR A 47 -0.03 -5.93 11.20
C TYR A 47 1.07 -5.24 10.38
N HIS A 48 1.04 -5.41 9.07
CA HIS A 48 1.98 -4.79 8.15
C HIS A 48 1.76 -3.28 8.09
N LEU A 49 0.51 -2.80 7.98
CA LEU A 49 0.24 -1.36 7.91
C LEU A 49 0.68 -0.62 9.17
N SER A 50 0.39 -1.13 10.36
CA SER A 50 0.84 -0.53 11.63
C SER A 50 2.36 -0.44 11.68
N SER A 51 3.03 -1.52 11.25
CA SER A 51 4.48 -1.59 11.20
C SER A 51 5.08 -0.55 10.25
N ILE A 52 4.45 -0.35 9.08
CA ILE A 52 4.84 0.66 8.10
C ILE A 52 4.62 2.08 8.65
N TRP A 53 3.47 2.34 9.26
CA TRP A 53 3.15 3.66 9.83
C TRP A 53 4.12 4.08 10.94
N CYS A 54 4.57 3.11 11.74
CA CYS A 54 5.51 3.31 12.83
C CYS A 54 6.99 3.11 12.45
N SER A 55 7.31 2.74 11.22
CA SER A 55 8.68 2.34 10.83
C SER A 55 9.71 3.48 10.89
N ARG A 56 9.23 4.72 10.95
CA ARG A 56 10.02 5.95 11.01
C ARG A 56 10.03 6.61 12.40
N GLY A 57 9.66 5.84 13.42
CA GLY A 57 9.51 6.34 14.79
C GLY A 57 8.16 7.02 15.03
N TYR A 58 8.00 7.55 16.25
CA TYR A 58 6.75 8.18 16.66
C TYR A 58 6.59 9.56 16.00
N ARG A 59 5.45 9.77 15.35
CA ARG A 59 5.07 11.01 14.67
C ARG A 59 3.59 11.27 14.93
N ILE A 60 3.29 12.51 15.30
CA ILE A 60 1.93 13.01 15.55
C ILE A 60 1.02 12.63 14.38
N GLN A 61 -0.19 12.15 14.67
CA GLN A 61 -1.21 11.72 13.69
C GLN A 61 -0.86 10.51 12.79
N PHE A 62 0.35 9.93 12.89
CA PHE A 62 0.74 8.74 12.11
C PHE A 62 0.97 7.54 13.00
N CYS A 63 1.84 7.70 13.99
CA CYS A 63 2.17 6.65 14.93
C CYS A 63 2.59 7.31 16.23
N GLU A 64 1.80 7.15 17.28
CA GLU A 64 2.13 7.71 18.59
C GLU A 64 2.41 6.61 19.60
N LYS A 65 3.18 6.98 20.63
CA LYS A 65 3.50 6.07 21.72
C LYS A 65 2.21 5.77 22.51
N SER A 66 1.92 4.48 22.74
CA SER A 66 0.87 4.08 23.68
C SER A 66 1.38 4.15 25.12
N THR A 67 0.47 4.04 26.09
CA THR A 67 0.84 3.88 27.51
C THR A 67 1.55 2.54 27.76
N SER A 68 1.22 1.52 26.97
CA SER A 68 1.87 0.21 26.98
C SER A 68 3.01 0.15 25.96
N ILE A 69 4.13 -0.49 26.33
CA ILE A 69 5.24 -0.77 25.39
C ILE A 69 4.89 -1.83 24.33
N TYR A 70 3.81 -2.56 24.54
CA TYR A 70 3.31 -3.60 23.63
C TYR A 70 2.27 -3.06 22.63
N GLU A 71 2.10 -1.74 22.57
CA GLU A 71 1.09 -1.09 21.76
C GLU A 71 1.65 0.18 21.10
N VAL A 72 1.10 0.49 19.95
CA VAL A 72 1.30 1.76 19.25
C VAL A 72 -0.04 2.35 18.89
N LYS A 73 -0.16 3.68 18.87
CA LYS A 73 -1.36 4.37 18.44
C LYS A 73 -1.26 4.69 16.96
N ILE A 74 -2.17 4.16 16.15
CA ILE A 74 -2.23 4.33 14.69
C ILE A 74 -3.60 4.89 14.29
N PRO A 75 -3.77 5.47 13.09
CA PRO A 75 -5.09 5.91 12.62
C PRO A 75 -6.16 4.83 12.78
N LEU A 76 -7.32 5.20 13.32
CA LEU A 76 -8.47 4.31 13.52
C LEU A 76 -8.85 3.60 12.22
N GLN A 77 -8.73 4.31 11.08
CA GLN A 77 -8.95 3.77 9.76
C GLN A 77 -8.14 2.49 9.46
N LEU A 78 -6.98 2.29 10.11
CA LEU A 78 -6.11 1.12 9.97
C LEU A 78 -6.39 0.02 11.00
N HIS A 79 -7.36 0.19 11.89
CA HIS A 79 -7.65 -0.78 12.93
C HIS A 79 -8.58 -1.87 12.42
N ARG A 80 -8.18 -3.14 12.47
CA ARG A 80 -8.97 -4.26 11.97
C ARG A 80 -10.30 -4.42 12.72
N ASN A 81 -10.32 -4.05 14.00
CA ASN A 81 -11.48 -4.18 14.86
C ASN A 81 -12.24 -2.85 15.08
N GLY A 82 -11.95 -1.79 14.31
CA GLY A 82 -12.62 -0.49 14.47
C GLY A 82 -14.04 -0.43 13.87
N GLY A 83 -14.60 -1.57 13.45
CA GLY A 83 -15.95 -1.69 12.91
C GLY A 83 -16.10 -1.01 11.55
N PRO A 84 -17.23 -0.31 11.28
CA PRO A 84 -17.50 0.28 9.97
C PRO A 84 -16.62 1.49 9.64
N ARG A 85 -15.80 1.98 10.60
CA ARG A 85 -14.96 3.17 10.46
C ARG A 85 -13.54 2.88 9.98
N THR A 86 -13.32 1.72 9.36
CA THR A 86 -11.97 1.29 8.96
C THR A 86 -11.96 0.74 7.55
N ILE A 87 -10.76 0.64 6.95
CA ILE A 87 -10.62 0.00 5.64
C ILE A 87 -10.96 -1.51 5.69
N PHE A 88 -11.10 -2.08 6.88
CA PHE A 88 -11.47 -3.48 7.10
C PHE A 88 -12.97 -3.68 7.30
N CYS A 89 -13.82 -2.69 7.01
CA CYS A 89 -15.26 -2.74 7.24
C CYS A 89 -16.00 -3.91 6.55
N TYR A 90 -15.39 -4.52 5.52
CA TYR A 90 -15.90 -5.71 4.81
C TYR A 90 -15.14 -6.99 5.16
N ALA A 91 -14.09 -6.92 5.99
CA ALA A 91 -13.23 -8.05 6.28
C ALA A 91 -13.98 -9.08 7.12
N GLY A 92 -14.03 -10.32 6.62
CA GLY A 92 -14.71 -11.43 7.30
C GLY A 92 -16.19 -11.61 6.93
N ASP A 93 -16.76 -10.74 6.09
CA ASP A 93 -18.13 -10.92 5.56
C ASP A 93 -18.14 -10.75 4.04
N SER A 94 -18.32 -11.86 3.32
CA SER A 94 -18.36 -11.88 1.86
C SER A 94 -19.61 -11.22 1.26
N LYS A 95 -20.62 -10.90 2.08
CA LYS A 95 -21.84 -10.20 1.64
C LYS A 95 -21.67 -8.69 1.62
N ILE A 96 -20.63 -8.16 2.28
CA ILE A 96 -20.35 -6.73 2.34
C ILE A 96 -19.30 -6.38 1.28
N SER A 97 -19.63 -5.43 0.41
CA SER A 97 -18.64 -4.89 -0.52
C SER A 97 -17.76 -3.84 0.17
N ALA A 98 -16.57 -3.58 -0.37
CA ALA A 98 -15.69 -2.52 0.14
C ALA A 98 -16.22 -1.09 -0.08
N SER A 99 -17.46 -0.92 -0.54
CA SER A 99 -18.11 0.39 -0.65
C SER A 99 -18.22 1.13 0.67
N CYS A 100 -18.18 0.42 1.81
CA CYS A 100 -18.19 1.00 3.15
C CYS A 100 -17.01 1.95 3.41
N ILE A 101 -15.87 1.79 2.70
CA ILE A 101 -14.72 2.70 2.76
C ILE A 101 -15.08 4.12 2.31
N ARG A 102 -16.11 4.30 1.47
CA ARG A 102 -16.56 5.63 1.03
C ARG A 102 -17.27 6.42 2.12
N GLY A 103 -17.75 5.75 3.17
CA GLY A 103 -18.49 6.36 4.28
C GLY A 103 -17.61 6.69 5.50
N LEU A 104 -16.29 6.61 5.37
CA LEU A 104 -15.38 6.95 6.46
C LEU A 104 -15.46 8.45 6.78
N ASP A 105 -15.72 8.75 8.05
CA ASP A 105 -15.77 10.12 8.56
C ASP A 105 -14.37 10.71 8.77
N ALA A 106 -14.30 12.03 8.98
CA ALA A 106 -13.03 12.71 9.25
C ALA A 106 -12.36 12.21 10.55
N GLU A 107 -13.15 11.68 11.49
CA GLU A 107 -12.65 11.11 12.75
C GLU A 107 -11.86 9.83 12.49
N ALA A 108 -12.33 8.94 11.60
CA ALA A 108 -11.62 7.71 11.23
C ALA A 108 -10.19 7.96 10.73
N VAL A 109 -9.98 9.07 10.03
CA VAL A 109 -8.68 9.44 9.43
C VAL A 109 -7.74 10.07 10.47
N THR A 110 -8.29 10.77 11.46
CA THR A 110 -7.52 11.63 12.39
C THR A 110 -7.37 11.04 13.79
N LYS A 111 -8.36 10.26 14.25
CA LYS A 111 -8.32 9.60 15.54
C LYS A 111 -7.28 8.49 15.51
N LEU A 112 -6.45 8.46 16.55
CA LEU A 112 -5.52 7.36 16.78
C LEU A 112 -6.10 6.36 17.77
N GLU A 113 -5.95 5.07 17.47
CA GLU A 113 -6.40 3.94 18.27
C GLU A 113 -5.21 3.03 18.59
N SER A 114 -5.21 2.44 19.78
CA SER A 114 -4.13 1.55 20.20
C SER A 114 -4.20 0.21 19.48
N SER A 115 -3.08 -0.21 18.89
CA SER A 115 -2.91 -1.51 18.26
C SER A 115 -1.73 -2.28 18.84
N LYS A 116 -1.95 -3.57 19.08
CA LYS A 116 -0.92 -4.57 19.41
C LYS A 116 -0.34 -5.24 18.16
N ARG A 117 -0.92 -4.98 16.99
CA ARG A 117 -0.58 -5.65 15.74
C ARG A 117 0.49 -4.85 15.01
N PHE A 118 1.72 -4.92 15.48
CA PHE A 118 2.86 -4.32 14.78
C PHE A 118 4.11 -5.16 14.98
N ASN A 119 5.09 -4.96 14.11
CA ASN A 119 6.33 -5.69 14.14
C ASN A 119 7.29 -5.12 15.19
N THR A 120 7.68 -5.98 16.13
CA THR A 120 8.69 -5.72 17.15
C THR A 120 10.06 -6.31 16.80
N SER A 121 10.15 -7.11 15.72
CA SER A 121 11.39 -7.76 15.28
C SER A 121 12.12 -6.95 14.20
N SER A 122 13.37 -7.31 13.87
CA SER A 122 14.14 -6.66 12.80
C SER A 122 13.97 -7.30 11.42
N ILE A 123 13.38 -8.50 11.31
CA ILE A 123 13.41 -9.35 10.10
C ILE A 123 12.82 -8.64 8.87
N ALA A 124 11.72 -7.91 9.04
CA ALA A 124 11.05 -7.16 7.97
C ALA A 124 11.31 -5.63 8.05
N SER A 125 12.32 -5.19 8.82
CA SER A 125 12.55 -3.77 9.10
C SER A 125 12.78 -2.95 7.83
N ASN A 126 13.54 -3.47 6.87
CA ASN A 126 13.82 -2.76 5.61
C ASN A 126 12.56 -2.58 4.78
N PHE A 127 11.73 -3.61 4.64
CA PHE A 127 10.46 -3.53 3.92
C PHE A 127 9.55 -2.43 4.52
N TYR A 128 9.41 -2.39 5.85
CA TYR A 128 8.58 -1.39 6.51
C TYR A 128 9.16 0.03 6.44
N LYS A 129 10.49 0.17 6.55
CA LYS A 129 11.17 1.47 6.44
C LYS A 129 11.01 2.05 5.04
N THR A 130 11.20 1.24 4.00
CA THR A 130 11.04 1.65 2.60
C THR A 130 9.61 2.10 2.33
N ASN A 131 8.62 1.30 2.72
CA ASN A 131 7.21 1.69 2.58
C ASN A 131 6.82 2.88 3.48
N GLY A 132 7.51 3.08 4.60
CA GLY A 132 7.30 4.20 5.52
C GLY A 132 7.53 5.58 4.91
N PHE A 133 8.24 5.68 3.77
CA PHE A 133 8.36 6.92 2.99
C PHE A 133 7.06 7.32 2.29
N LEU A 134 6.15 6.38 2.06
CA LEU A 134 4.89 6.58 1.33
C LEU A 134 3.71 6.87 2.26
N VAL A 135 3.94 6.85 3.58
CA VAL A 135 2.94 7.17 4.61
C VAL A 135 2.58 8.66 4.55
N SER A 136 1.28 8.93 4.48
CA SER A 136 0.68 10.26 4.42
C SER A 136 -0.67 10.26 5.16
N PRO A 137 -1.25 11.43 5.47
CA PRO A 137 -2.54 11.49 6.16
C PRO A 137 -3.68 10.82 5.36
N ASN A 138 -3.52 10.69 4.04
CA ASN A 138 -4.44 9.93 3.21
C ASN A 138 -4.02 8.45 3.16
N VAL A 139 -4.62 7.64 4.03
CA VAL A 139 -4.36 6.20 4.15
C VAL A 139 -4.54 5.47 2.81
N ASN A 140 -5.64 5.72 2.09
CA ASN A 140 -5.94 5.04 0.83
C ASN A 140 -4.86 5.34 -0.23
N ARG A 141 -4.44 6.61 -0.34
CA ARG A 141 -3.36 7.02 -1.25
C ARG A 141 -2.04 6.34 -0.87
N SER A 142 -1.73 6.29 0.42
CA SER A 142 -0.52 5.63 0.91
C SER A 142 -0.49 4.14 0.58
N ILE A 143 -1.58 3.43 0.82
CA ILE A 143 -1.70 2.00 0.49
C ILE A 143 -1.50 1.77 -1.01
N LEU A 144 -2.18 2.56 -1.85
CA LEU A 144 -2.02 2.41 -3.30
C LEU A 144 -0.58 2.66 -3.74
N MET A 145 0.06 3.73 -3.25
CA MET A 145 1.47 4.00 -3.56
C MET A 145 2.39 2.86 -3.14
N MET A 146 2.15 2.24 -1.97
CA MET A 146 2.93 1.09 -1.50
C MET A 146 2.78 -0.13 -2.42
N ARG A 147 1.61 -0.35 -3.03
CA ARG A 147 1.39 -1.45 -3.97
C ARG A 147 2.03 -1.24 -5.35
N PHE A 148 2.36 0.01 -5.69
CA PHE A 148 3.06 0.34 -6.94
C PHE A 148 4.60 0.35 -6.78
N LEU A 149 5.11 0.12 -5.57
CA LEU A 149 6.54 0.09 -5.23
C LEU A 149 7.08 -1.35 -5.25
#